data_AF-A0A2G9NMJ0-F1
#
_entry.id   AF-A0A2G9NMJ0-F1
#
_cell.length_a   1.000
_cell.length_b   1.000
_cell.length_c   1.000
_cell.angle_alpha   90.00
_cell.angle_beta   90.00
_cell.angle_gamma   90.00
#
_symmetry.space_group_name_H-M   'P 1'
#
loop_
_entity.id
_entity.type
_entity.pdbx_description
1 polymer ?
#
loop_
_entity_poly.entity_id
_entity_poly.type
_entity_poly.pdbx_seq_one_letter_code
_entity_poly.pdbx_strand_id
1 'polypeptide(L)' 'MHLYFSYEFMRRSLLFYRNEILKMTGKDPLEQYGISAESRFQLEPPDM' A
#
# COMPACT_ATOMS: atom_id res chain seq x y z
N MET A 1 17.83 -13.14 1.70
CA MET A 1 18.23 -11.71 1.72
C MET A 1 17.76 -10.95 0.47
N HIS A 2 17.99 -11.44 -0.77
CA HIS A 2 17.52 -10.75 -1.99
C HIS A 2 15.99 -10.61 -2.14
N LEU A 3 15.21 -11.64 -1.77
CA LEU A 3 13.74 -11.59 -1.87
C LEU A 3 13.10 -10.52 -0.97
N TYR A 4 13.68 -10.26 0.21
CA TYR A 4 13.21 -9.22 1.14
C TYR A 4 13.44 -7.83 0.57
N PHE A 5 14.59 -7.61 -0.09
CA PHE A 5 14.90 -6.33 -0.73
C PHE A 5 13.95 -6.04 -1.90
N SER A 6 13.68 -7.03 -2.76
CA SER A 6 12.72 -6.90 -3.85
C SER A 6 11.29 -6.71 -3.35
N TYR A 7 10.89 -7.41 -2.30
CA TYR A 7 9.57 -7.28 -1.69
C TYR A 7 9.36 -5.88 -1.08
N GLU A 8 10.30 -5.40 -0.26
CA GLU A 8 10.19 -4.07 0.35
C GLU A 8 10.22 -2.95 -0.68
N PHE A 9 11.05 -3.08 -1.72
CA PHE A 9 11.06 -2.12 -2.81
C PHE A 9 9.70 -2.08 -3.51
N MET A 10 9.16 -3.24 -3.90
CA MET A 10 7.85 -3.34 -4.56
C MET A 10 6.74 -2.78 -3.67
N ARG A 11 6.75 -3.11 -2.37
CA ARG A 11 5.80 -2.60 -1.38
C ARG A 11 5.81 -1.08 -1.31
N ARG A 12 6.99 -0.46 -1.20
CA ARG A 12 7.13 1.00 -1.15
C ARG A 12 6.67 1.66 -2.45
N SER A 13 6.98 1.07 -3.60
CA SER A 13 6.51 1.56 -4.90
C SER A 13 4.98 1.52 -5.02
N LEU A 14 4.34 0.42 -4.62
CA LEU A 14 2.88 0.28 -4.66
C LEU A 14 2.19 1.31 -3.74
N LEU A 15 2.71 1.51 -2.53
CA LEU A 15 2.20 2.54 -1.61
C LEU A 15 2.34 3.95 -2.19
N PHE A 16 3.47 4.25 -2.82
CA PHE A 16 3.70 5.52 -3.48
C PHE A 16 2.66 5.79 -4.58
N TYR A 17 2.50 4.86 -5.53
CA TYR A 17 1.56 5.06 -6.64
C TYR A 17 0.10 5.15 -6.17
N ARG A 18 -0.30 4.37 -5.16
CA ARG A 18 -1.63 4.51 -4.55
C ARG A 18 -1.86 5.93 -4.04
N ASN A 19 -0.89 6.51 -3.34
CA ASN A 19 -1.00 7.87 -2.80
C ASN A 19 -1.06 8.91 -3.92
N GLU A 20 -0.28 8.77 -4.98
CA GLU A 20 -0.32 9.69 -6.12
C GLU A 20 -1.67 9.62 -6.86
N ILE A 21 -2.23 8.43 -7.06
CA ILE A 21 -3.56 8.26 -7.67
C ILE A 21 -4.64 8.91 -6.80
N LEU A 22 -4.59 8.68 -5.48
CA LEU A 22 -5.52 9.31 -4.54
C LEU A 22 -5.43 10.85 -4.59
N LYS A 23 -4.22 11.41 -4.63
CA LYS A 23 -4.03 12.87 -4.76
C LYS A 23 -4.60 13.42 -6.07
N MET A 24 -4.41 12.70 -7.19
CA MET A 24 -4.86 13.14 -8.51
C MET A 24 -6.37 13.01 -8.70
N THR A 25 -6.99 11.98 -8.11
CA THR A 25 -8.40 11.63 -8.38
C THR A 25 -9.34 11.92 -7.23
N GLY A 26 -8.80 12.17 -6.02
CA GLY A 26 -9.58 12.31 -4.79
C GLY A 26 -10.23 11.01 -4.30
N LYS A 27 -9.95 9.87 -4.92
CA LYS A 27 -10.55 8.56 -4.60
C LYS A 27 -9.48 7.52 -4.32
N ASP A 28 -9.73 6.65 -3.34
CA ASP A 28 -8.80 5.55 -3.08
C ASP A 28 -8.95 4.49 -4.18
N PRO A 29 -7.87 4.14 -4.91
CA PRO A 29 -7.95 3.15 -5.96
C PRO A 29 -8.31 1.75 -5.45
N LEU A 30 -8.25 1.47 -4.15
CA LEU A 30 -8.63 0.17 -3.60
C LEU A 30 -10.12 0.09 -3.24
N GLU A 31 -10.79 1.22 -3.02
CA GLU A 31 -12.22 1.25 -2.73
C GLU A 31 -13.07 0.76 -3.91
N GLN A 32 -12.62 0.99 -5.15
CA GLN A 32 -13.31 0.50 -6.35
C GLN A 32 -13.40 -1.03 -6.41
N TYR A 33 -12.52 -1.72 -5.68
CA TYR A 33 -12.49 -3.18 -5.58
C TYR A 33 -13.15 -3.70 -4.29
N GLY A 34 -13.81 -2.83 -3.51
CA GLY A 34 -14.42 -3.18 -2.23
C GLY A 34 -13.40 -3.43 -1.10
N ILE A 35 -12.15 -3.01 -1.27
CA ILE A 35 -11.09 -3.20 -0.26
C ILE A 35 -11.08 -1.98 0.67
N SER A 36 -11.69 -2.14 1.84
CA SER A 36 -11.73 -1.12 2.89
C SER A 36 -10.34 -0.87 3.49
N ALA A 37 -10.16 0.26 4.18
CA ALA A 37 -8.89 0.58 4.84
C ALA A 37 -8.52 -0.42 5.94
N GLU A 38 -9.52 -0.94 6.65
CA GLU A 38 -9.42 -1.90 7.75
C GLU A 38 -9.00 -3.29 7.26
N SER A 39 -9.33 -3.62 6.01
CA SER A 39 -8.96 -4.89 5.37
C SER A 39 -7.55 -4.87 4.78
N ARG A 40 -6.87 -3.72 4.80
CA ARG A 40 -5.51 -3.57 4.29
C ARG A 40 -4.54 -4.04 5.37
N PHE A 41 -3.46 -4.72 4.94
CA PHE A 41 -2.38 -5.13 5.82
C PHE A 41 -1.97 -3.97 6.74
N GLN A 42 -1.98 -4.21 8.05
CA GLN A 42 -1.55 -3.24 9.05
C GLN A 42 -0.12 -2.79 8.72
N LEU A 43 0.07 -1.48 8.64
CA LEU A 43 1.33 -0.86 8.22
C LEU A 43 2.40 -0.90 9.32
N GLU A 44 2.03 -1.30 10.53
CA GLU A 44 2.94 -1.46 11.65
C GLU A 44 3.27 -2.94 11.86
N PRO A 45 4.57 -3.31 11.92
CA PRO A 45 4.95 -4.54 12.58
C PRO A 45 4.36 -4.51 14.00
N PRO A 46 3.83 -5.62 14.54
CA PRO A 46 3.52 -5.67 15.97
C PRO A 46 4.80 -5.34 16.73
N ASP A 47 4.74 -4.31 17.58
CA ASP A 47 5.79 -3.78 18.47
C ASP A 47 7.20 -4.35 18.25
N MET A 48 8.07 -3.56 17.58
CA MET A 48 9.53 -3.66 17.73
C MET A 48 10.09 -2.39 18.36
#